data_AF-A0A9X2WJI3-F1
#
_entry.id   AF-A0A9X2WJI3-F1
#
_cell.length_a   1.000
_cell.length_b   1.000
_cell.length_c   1.000
_cell.angle_alpha   90.00
_cell.angle_beta   90.00
_cell.angle_gamma   90.00
#
_symmetry.space_group_name_H-M   'P 1'
#
loop_
_entity.id
_entity.type
_entity.pdbx_description
1 polymer ?
#
loop_
_entity_poly.entity_id
_entity_poly.type
_entity_poly.pdbx_seq_one_letter_code
_entity_poly.pdbx_strand_id
1 'polypeptide(L)'
;MLIIQSSLLLLLPIVSLMALMILIWSLVKKRHPLFYKTCVFFVVSVILQIVFRQTEFWQVDRCLDNGGSYNYSSAKCEHTPT
;
A
#
# COMPACT_ATOMS: atom_id res chain seq x y z
N MET A 1 -29.01 0.08 3.98
CA MET A 1 -27.93 -0.34 3.06
C MET A 1 -26.55 0.21 3.46
N LEU A 2 -26.41 1.52 3.73
CA LEU A 2 -25.12 2.13 4.12
C LEU A 2 -24.44 1.49 5.34
N ILE A 3 -25.20 1.10 6.37
CA ILE A 3 -24.64 0.47 7.59
C ILE A 3 -24.03 -0.91 7.26
N ILE A 4 -24.68 -1.70 6.41
CA ILE A 4 -24.19 -3.02 6.01
C ILE A 4 -22.91 -2.89 5.17
N GLN A 5 -22.86 -1.88 4.29
CA GLN A 5 -21.70 -1.58 3.47
C GLN A 5 -20.50 -1.11 4.30
N SER A 6 -20.72 -0.22 5.28
CA SER A 6 -19.67 0.21 6.22
C SER A 6 -19.15 -0.94 7.09
N SER A 7 -20.02 -1.81 7.59
CA SER A 7 -19.61 -2.99 8.37
C SER A 7 -18.82 -3.97 7.52
N LEU A 8 -19.21 -4.18 6.26
CA LEU A 8 -18.49 -5.04 5.32
C LEU A 8 -17.09 -4.49 5.01
N LEU A 9 -16.98 -3.17 4.76
CA LEU A 9 -15.71 -2.49 4.53
C LEU A 9 -14.78 -2.54 5.74
N LEU A 10 -15.33 -2.60 6.96
CA LEU A 10 -14.55 -2.72 8.19
C LEU A 10 -14.07 -4.16 8.46
N LEU A 11 -14.88 -5.16 8.10
CA LEU A 11 -14.55 -6.58 8.31
C LEU A 11 -13.58 -7.14 7.26
N LEU A 12 -13.65 -6.66 6.02
CA LEU A 12 -12.77 -7.06 4.92
C LEU A 12 -11.26 -6.99 5.25
N PRO A 13 -10.72 -5.87 5.77
CA PRO A 13 -9.30 -5.78 6.12
C PRO A 13 -8.94 -6.72 7.28
N ILE A 14 -9.85 -6.94 8.24
CA ILE A 14 -9.61 -7.82 9.39
C ILE A 14 -9.51 -9.28 8.92
N VAL A 15 -10.46 -9.74 8.09
CA VAL A 15 -10.46 -11.10 7.53
C VAL A 15 -9.23 -11.32 6.64
N SER A 16 -8.84 -10.31 5.85
CA SER A 16 -7.62 -10.35 5.04
C SER A 16 -6.37 -10.53 5.89
N LEU A 17 -6.22 -9.75 6.97
CA LEU A 17 -5.08 -9.87 7.89
C LEU A 17 -5.03 -11.24 8.58
N MET A 18 -6.17 -11.76 9.02
CA MET A 18 -6.26 -13.09 9.63
C MET A 18 -5.85 -14.20 8.66
N ALA A 19 -6.29 -14.13 7.40
CA ALA A 19 -5.88 -15.08 6.36
C ALA A 19 -4.36 -15.03 6.09
N LEU A 20 -3.79 -13.82 6.08
CA LEU A 20 -2.36 -13.59 5.88
C LEU A 20 -1.53 -14.17 7.04
N MET A 21 -1.98 -13.98 8.27
CA MET A 21 -1.37 -14.57 9.47
C MET A 21 -1.40 -16.11 9.45
N ILE A 22 -2.52 -16.71 9.02
CA ILE A 22 -2.66 -18.16 8.89
C ILE A 22 -1.72 -18.72 7.81
N LEU A 23 -1.63 -18.03 6.66
CA LEU A 23 -0.70 -18.40 5.58
C LEU A 23 0.76 -18.35 6.06
N ILE A 24 1.16 -17.26 6.72
CA ILE A 24 2.49 -17.12 7.31
C ILE A 24 2.76 -18.26 8.30
N TRP A 25 1.84 -18.52 9.23
CA TRP A 25 1.99 -19.58 10.22
C TRP A 25 2.15 -20.97 9.57
N SER A 26 1.34 -21.25 8.53
CA SER A 26 1.40 -22.52 7.80
C SER A 26 2.72 -22.69 7.04
N LEU A 27 3.28 -21.61 6.49
CA LEU A 27 4.56 -21.61 5.78
C LEU A 27 5.74 -21.78 6.73
N VAL A 28 5.71 -21.09 7.88
CA VAL A 28 6.70 -21.23 8.96
C VAL A 28 6.74 -22.66 9.49
N LYS A 29 5.56 -23.25 9.79
CA LYS A 29 5.47 -24.57 10.42
C LYS A 29 5.89 -25.73 9.50
N LYS A 30 5.72 -25.60 8.18
CA LYS A 30 5.90 -26.73 7.25
C LYS A 30 7.14 -26.65 6.36
N ARG A 31 7.69 -25.46 6.05
CA ARG A 31 8.81 -25.32 5.09
C ARG A 31 9.69 -24.08 5.36
N HIS A 32 10.66 -24.21 6.26
CA HIS A 32 11.70 -23.20 6.53
C HIS A 32 12.31 -22.51 5.29
N PRO A 33 12.67 -23.19 4.19
CA PRO A 33 13.24 -22.51 3.02
C PRO A 33 12.20 -21.73 2.19
N LEU A 34 10.91 -22.09 2.27
CA LEU A 34 9.85 -21.32 1.60
C LEU A 34 9.51 -20.05 2.36
N PHE A 35 9.58 -20.06 3.69
CA PHE A 35 9.35 -18.87 4.51
C PHE A 35 10.30 -17.74 4.14
N TYR A 36 11.60 -18.04 3.97
CA TYR A 36 12.58 -17.06 3.50
C TYR A 36 12.22 -16.49 2.12
N LYS A 37 11.84 -17.34 1.16
CA LYS A 37 11.42 -16.90 -0.18
C LYS A 37 10.19 -15.99 -0.12
N THR A 38 9.20 -16.32 0.70
CA THR A 38 7.98 -15.50 0.86
C THR A 38 8.29 -14.16 1.51
N CYS A 39 9.17 -14.12 2.54
CA CYS A 39 9.63 -12.87 3.15
C CYS A 39 10.38 -11.99 2.13
N VAL A 40 11.30 -12.56 1.36
CA VAL A 40 12.03 -11.82 0.31
C VAL A 40 11.04 -11.27 -0.73
N PHE A 41 10.10 -12.09 -1.20
CA PHE A 41 9.08 -11.64 -2.16
C PHE A 41 8.21 -10.52 -1.58
N PHE A 42 7.82 -10.62 -0.30
CA PHE A 42 7.05 -9.58 0.38
C PHE A 42 7.84 -8.26 0.46
N VAL A 43 9.11 -8.30 0.89
CA VAL A 43 9.97 -7.13 0.96
C VAL A 43 10.13 -6.48 -0.42
N VAL A 44 10.39 -7.27 -1.46
CA VAL A 44 10.48 -6.77 -2.85
C VAL A 44 9.18 -6.12 -3.28
N SER A 45 8.03 -6.73 -2.97
CA SER A 45 6.71 -6.18 -3.32
C SER A 45 6.43 -4.84 -2.62
N VAL A 46 6.81 -4.71 -1.35
CA VAL A 46 6.71 -3.44 -0.60
C VAL A 46 7.60 -2.37 -1.20
N ILE A 47 8.87 -2.70 -1.51
CA ILE A 47 9.80 -1.76 -2.16
C ILE A 47 9.24 -1.30 -3.51
N LEU A 48 8.72 -2.22 -4.32
CA LEU A 48 8.16 -1.89 -5.63
C LEU A 48 6.97 -0.94 -5.50
N GLN A 49 6.09 -1.13 -4.51
CA GLN A 49 4.99 -0.21 -4.26
C GLN A 49 5.47 1.18 -3.81
N ILE A 50 6.51 1.27 -2.99
CA ILE A 50 7.11 2.55 -2.58
C ILE A 50 7.67 3.29 -3.80
N VAL A 51 8.43 2.59 -4.64
CA VAL A 51 9.00 3.16 -5.88
C VAL A 51 7.89 3.60 -6.82
N PHE A 52 6.85 2.78 -7.01
CA PHE A 52 5.70 3.13 -7.84
C PHE A 52 5.00 4.39 -7.32
N ARG A 53 4.84 4.50 -5.99
CA ARG A 53 4.25 5.68 -5.33
C ARG A 53 5.13 6.94 -5.41
N GLN A 54 6.43 6.78 -5.67
CA GLN A 54 7.36 7.90 -5.90
C GLN A 54 7.46 8.30 -7.37
N THR A 55 6.87 7.57 -8.31
CA THR A 55 6.85 8.00 -9.72
C THR A 55 6.13 9.34 -9.86
N GLU A 56 6.59 10.14 -10.83
CA GLU A 56 6.06 11.50 -11.06
C GLU A 56 4.54 11.51 -11.23
N PHE A 57 3.98 10.48 -11.88
CA PHE A 57 2.54 10.31 -12.05
C PHE A 57 1.78 10.39 -10.71
N TRP A 58 2.16 9.60 -9.72
CA TRP A 58 1.47 9.57 -8.41
C TRP A 58 1.81 10.77 -7.52
N GLN A 59 2.94 11.43 -7.76
CA GLN A 59 3.27 12.68 -7.07
C GLN A 59 2.42 13.84 -7.57
N VAL A 60 2.23 13.93 -8.89
CA VAL A 60 1.35 14.92 -9.54
C VAL A 60 -0.08 14.70 -9.08
N ASP A 61 -0.59 13.48 -9.18
CA ASP A 61 -1.94 13.09 -8.79
C ASP A 61 -2.24 13.51 -7.33
N ARG A 62 -1.37 13.13 -6.38
CA ARG A 62 -1.50 13.55 -4.97
C ARG A 62 -1.43 15.06 -4.79
N CYS A 63 -0.58 15.75 -5.54
CA CYS A 63 -0.43 17.20 -5.43
C CYS A 63 -1.72 17.91 -5.84
N LEU A 64 -2.30 17.47 -6.96
CA LEU A 64 -3.55 18.02 -7.49
C LEU A 64 -4.74 17.69 -6.57
N ASP A 65 -4.81 16.48 -6.02
CA ASP A 65 -5.83 16.09 -5.04
C ASP A 65 -5.79 16.93 -3.76
N ASN A 66 -4.59 17.36 -3.35
CA ASN A 66 -4.40 18.24 -2.20
C ASN A 66 -4.57 19.74 -2.54
N GLY A 67 -5.04 20.08 -3.75
CA GLY A 67 -5.27 21.45 -4.21
C GLY A 67 -3.98 22.25 -4.46
N GLY A 68 -2.84 21.58 -4.60
CA GLY A 68 -1.57 22.19 -4.98
C GLY A 68 -1.39 22.28 -6.50
N SER A 69 -0.31 22.94 -6.92
CA SER A 69 0.15 22.98 -8.31
C SER A 69 1.50 22.27 -8.42
N TYR A 70 1.64 21.31 -9.34
CA TYR A 70 2.87 20.53 -9.47
C TYR A 70 3.86 21.21 -10.42
N ASN A 71 5.06 21.52 -9.93
CA ASN A 71 6.12 22.11 -10.72
C ASN A 71 7.03 21.01 -11.29
N TYR A 72 6.90 20.73 -12.59
CA TYR A 72 7.69 19.72 -13.30
C TYR A 72 9.19 20.05 -13.40
N SER A 73 9.58 21.32 -13.27
CA SER A 73 10.99 21.71 -13.34
C SER A 73 11.74 21.44 -12.04
N SER A 74 11.05 21.56 -10.90
CA SER A 74 11.62 21.34 -9.57
C SER A 74 11.19 20.02 -8.91
N ALA A 75 10.32 19.25 -9.60
CA ALA A 75 9.68 18.02 -9.11
C ALA A 75 9.05 18.17 -7.72
N LYS A 76 8.38 19.31 -7.48
CA LYS A 76 7.80 19.67 -6.17
C LYS A 76 6.35 20.10 -6.32
N CYS A 77 5.57 19.76 -5.29
CA CYS A 77 4.22 20.28 -5.13
C CYS A 77 4.28 21.65 -4.44
N GLU A 78 3.72 22.66 -5.08
CA GLU A 78 3.61 24.02 -4.55
C GLU A 78 2.19 24.22 -4.01
N HIS A 79 2.09 24.63 -2.75
CA HIS A 79 0.84 25.05 -2.14
C HIS A 79 0.88 26.56 -1.96
N THR A 80 -0.12 27.28 -2.47
CA THR A 80 -0.28 28.71 -2.18
C THR A 80 -0.58 28.85 -0.68
N PRO A 81 0.26 29.52 0.12
CA PRO A 81 -0.06 29.77 1.51
C PRO A 81 -1.29 30.69 1.56
N THR A 82 -2.36 30.21 2.18
CA THR A 82 -3.52 31.02 2.59
C THR A 82 -3.22 31.76 3.88
#